data_AF-A0AAD3TAB0-F1
#
_entry.id   AF-A0AAD3TAB0-F1
#
_cell.length_a   1.000
_cell.length_b   1.000
_cell.length_c   1.000
_cell.angle_alpha   90.00
_cell.angle_beta   90.00
_cell.angle_gamma   90.00
#
_symmetry.space_group_name_H-M   'P 1'
#
loop_
_entity.id
_entity.type
_entity.pdbx_description
1 polymer ?
#
loop_
_entity_poly.entity_id
_entity_poly.type
_entity_poly.pdbx_seq_one_letter_code
_entity_poly.pdbx_strand_id
1 'polypeptide(L)'
;MVLCDAKGSFIWQSFDHPTDTLLVGQSLWLSGPTELVRRASTKYKYNGSSGLVMERRRLAIVLKNVTFYSSPEYNDESSTYDLAFNYKVVDGSTSGSAKIARLKYNANQSFLWLEIDGNLRVYTYDNKVDWDASEVTFTLFAMDSPHAIWDTECHLPQRCGDFGLCADNQCVACPTPNGLLGWTEKCNLLPVTTFCGASNVKYYMLEGVDHFMSKYAKGDGPMELGMCKGRCTKDCKCLGYFYHMETSRCWIAYGLKTITRSENSTHLGFIRYI
;
A
#
# COMPACT_ATOMS: atom_id res chain seq x y z
N MET A 1 12.09 15.47 -18.17
CA MET A 1 13.19 16.40 -18.51
C MET A 1 14.50 15.70 -18.26
N VAL A 2 15.47 15.86 -19.16
CA VAL A 2 16.78 15.21 -19.06
C VAL A 2 17.85 16.25 -19.35
N LEU A 3 18.88 16.28 -18.51
CA LEU A 3 20.08 17.07 -18.68
C LEU A 3 21.21 16.13 -19.11
N CYS A 4 21.78 16.39 -20.28
CA CYS A 4 22.90 15.62 -20.81
C CYS A 4 24.17 16.45 -20.83
N ASP A 5 25.32 15.78 -20.74
CA ASP A 5 26.60 16.37 -21.06
C ASP A 5 26.78 16.54 -22.58
N ALA A 6 27.88 17.17 -22.99
CA ALA A 6 28.20 17.37 -24.40
C ALA A 6 28.42 16.05 -25.19
N LYS A 7 28.57 14.91 -24.51
CA LYS A 7 28.72 13.58 -25.10
C LYS A 7 27.39 12.81 -25.15
N GLY A 8 26.28 13.42 -24.72
CA GLY A 8 24.97 12.80 -24.66
C GLY A 8 24.77 11.87 -23.46
N SER A 9 25.69 11.87 -22.49
CA SER A 9 25.55 11.10 -21.25
C SER A 9 24.62 11.82 -20.29
N PHE A 10 23.74 11.08 -19.63
CA PHE A 10 22.80 11.65 -18.65
C PHE A 10 23.54 12.16 -17.41
N ILE A 11 23.42 13.46 -17.14
CA ILE A 11 23.89 14.10 -15.89
C ILE A 11 22.76 14.07 -14.85
N TRP A 12 21.53 14.33 -15.29
CA TRP A 12 20.35 14.38 -14.43
C TRP A 12 19.09 14.08 -15.24
N GLN A 13 18.08 13.47 -14.62
CA GLN A 13 16.76 13.33 -15.21
C GLN A 13 15.67 13.47 -14.15
N SER A 14 14.56 14.09 -14.53
CA SER A 14 13.39 14.22 -13.65
C SER A 14 12.81 12.86 -13.24
N PHE A 15 13.09 11.82 -14.01
CA PHE A 15 12.60 10.46 -13.79
C PHE A 15 13.23 9.79 -12.56
N ASP A 16 14.39 10.28 -12.10
CA ASP A 16 15.03 9.83 -10.85
C ASP A 16 14.44 10.52 -9.61
N HIS A 17 13.51 11.47 -9.80
CA HIS A 17 12.86 12.27 -8.76
C HIS A 17 11.34 12.37 -8.98
N PRO A 18 10.60 11.24 -8.99
CA PRO A 18 9.15 11.27 -9.15
C PRO A 18 8.49 11.96 -7.95
N THR A 19 7.33 12.59 -8.18
CA THR A 19 6.50 13.19 -7.12
C THR A 19 5.40 12.21 -6.72
N ASP A 20 4.18 12.47 -7.18
CA ASP A 20 2.97 11.67 -7.03
C ASP A 20 2.68 10.80 -8.27
N THR A 21 3.49 10.91 -9.34
CA THR A 21 3.21 10.31 -10.65
C THR A 21 4.37 9.46 -11.17
N LEU A 22 4.04 8.33 -11.81
CA LEU A 22 4.97 7.46 -12.53
C LEU A 22 4.49 7.29 -13.98
N LEU A 23 5.32 7.64 -14.96
CA LEU A 23 5.02 7.49 -16.39
C LEU A 23 5.36 6.06 -16.88
N VAL A 24 4.79 5.66 -18.02
CA VAL A 24 5.18 4.41 -18.70
C VAL A 24 6.70 4.36 -18.91
N GLY A 25 7.31 3.24 -18.54
CA GLY A 25 8.75 2.99 -18.59
C GLY A 25 9.51 3.43 -17.34
N GLN A 26 8.93 4.28 -16.49
CA GLN A 26 9.57 4.68 -15.24
C GLN A 26 9.47 3.57 -14.19
N SER A 27 10.44 3.58 -13.28
CA SER A 27 10.58 2.56 -12.26
C SER A 27 10.80 3.16 -10.89
N LEU A 28 10.39 2.44 -9.85
CA LEU A 28 10.89 2.60 -8.49
C LEU A 28 11.92 1.50 -8.22
N TRP A 29 13.04 1.81 -7.58
CA TRP A 29 14.08 0.83 -7.22
C TRP A 29 14.89 1.26 -6.01
N LEU A 30 15.47 0.27 -5.32
CA LEU A 30 16.09 0.44 -3.99
C LEU A 30 17.35 1.32 -3.92
N SER A 31 17.91 1.72 -5.06
CA SER A 31 19.12 2.54 -5.15
C SER A 31 18.91 3.80 -5.99
N GLY A 32 17.67 4.27 -6.08
CA GLY A 32 17.26 5.47 -6.81
C GLY A 32 15.91 5.96 -6.27
N PRO A 33 14.93 6.30 -7.11
CA PRO A 33 13.61 6.70 -6.65
C PRO A 33 12.90 5.52 -5.96
N THR A 34 12.64 5.67 -4.66
CA THR A 34 11.99 4.64 -3.83
C THR A 34 10.57 4.99 -3.43
N GLU A 35 10.10 6.21 -3.67
CA GLU A 35 8.83 6.69 -3.11
C GLU A 35 8.04 7.52 -4.12
N LEU A 36 6.71 7.36 -4.08
CA LEU A 36 5.76 8.35 -4.57
C LEU A 36 5.17 9.08 -3.37
N VAL A 37 5.30 10.40 -3.36
CA VAL A 37 4.84 11.24 -2.25
C VAL A 37 3.47 11.81 -2.61
N ARG A 38 2.47 11.56 -1.76
CA ARG A 38 1.12 12.10 -1.97
C ARG A 38 1.15 13.63 -1.88
N ARG A 39 0.32 14.30 -2.68
CA ARG A 39 0.07 15.73 -2.54
C ARG A 39 -0.83 16.05 -1.34
N ALA A 40 -0.57 17.16 -0.65
CA ALA A 40 -1.37 17.63 0.48
C ALA A 40 -2.68 18.36 0.06
N SER A 41 -2.76 18.87 -1.17
CA SER A 41 -3.91 19.63 -1.66
C SER A 41 -4.02 19.57 -3.17
N THR A 42 -5.24 19.56 -3.71
CA THR A 42 -5.48 19.68 -5.17
C THR A 42 -5.04 21.04 -5.72
N LYS A 43 -5.07 22.09 -4.89
CA LYS A 43 -4.77 23.48 -5.29
C LYS A 43 -3.31 23.87 -5.14
N TYR A 44 -2.61 23.29 -4.16
CA TYR A 44 -1.23 23.65 -3.84
C TYR A 44 -0.32 22.42 -3.89
N LYS A 45 0.81 22.55 -4.61
CA LYS A 45 1.82 21.49 -4.76
C LYS A 45 2.72 21.38 -3.52
N TYR A 46 2.11 21.09 -2.37
CA TYR A 46 2.84 20.74 -1.15
C TYR A 46 2.82 19.22 -0.94
N ASN A 47 3.92 18.67 -0.43
CA ASN A 47 3.99 17.26 -0.06
C ASN A 47 3.11 16.99 1.17
N GLY A 48 2.29 15.94 1.10
CA GLY A 48 1.54 15.41 2.22
C GLY A 48 2.42 14.56 3.13
N SER A 49 1.87 14.14 4.28
CA SER A 49 2.56 13.34 5.30
C SER A 49 2.61 11.84 5.01
N SER A 50 2.04 11.38 3.89
CA SER A 50 1.94 9.96 3.52
C SER A 50 2.39 9.75 2.07
N GLY A 51 3.05 8.63 1.80
CA GLY A 51 3.54 8.24 0.47
C GLY A 51 3.55 6.72 0.30
N LEU A 52 3.71 6.26 -0.95
CA LEU A 52 3.95 4.86 -1.27
C LEU A 52 5.45 4.63 -1.35
N VAL A 53 6.00 3.89 -0.39
CA VAL A 53 7.44 3.69 -0.23
C VAL A 53 7.84 2.25 -0.51
N MET A 54 8.82 2.06 -1.39
CA MET A 54 9.57 0.82 -1.52
C MET A 54 10.67 0.78 -0.45
N GLU A 55 10.41 0.08 0.65
CA GLU A 55 11.34 0.01 1.79
C GLU A 55 12.11 -1.32 1.84
N ARG A 56 13.40 -1.27 2.21
CA ARG A 56 14.15 -2.47 2.62
C ARG A 56 13.77 -2.85 4.04
N ARG A 57 12.80 -3.73 4.22
CA ARG A 57 12.61 -4.40 5.52
C ARG A 57 13.17 -5.81 5.53
N ARG A 58 13.78 -6.14 6.68
CA ARG A 58 14.31 -7.46 6.99
C ARG A 58 13.11 -8.42 6.99
N LEU A 59 13.08 -9.39 6.06
CA LEU A 59 12.22 -10.59 6.04
C LEU A 59 10.96 -10.61 5.12
N ALA A 60 10.91 -9.86 4.01
CA ALA A 60 9.97 -10.12 2.90
C ALA A 60 10.70 -10.13 1.54
N ILE A 61 10.04 -10.61 0.47
CA ILE A 61 10.54 -10.51 -0.91
C ILE A 61 10.79 -9.04 -1.20
N VAL A 62 12.07 -8.66 -1.30
CA VAL A 62 12.43 -7.27 -1.59
C VAL A 62 12.46 -7.11 -3.09
N LEU A 63 11.54 -6.32 -3.63
CA LEU A 63 11.57 -5.93 -5.03
C LEU A 63 12.81 -5.06 -5.27
N LYS A 64 13.65 -5.46 -6.22
CA LYS A 64 14.79 -4.69 -6.71
C LYS A 64 14.29 -3.46 -7.46
N ASN A 65 13.35 -3.68 -8.37
CA ASN A 65 12.68 -2.64 -9.11
C ASN A 65 11.23 -3.05 -9.45
N VAL A 66 10.39 -2.04 -9.60
CA VAL A 66 9.04 -2.14 -10.17
C VAL A 66 8.92 -1.07 -11.24
N THR A 67 8.60 -1.48 -12.46
CA THR A 67 8.47 -0.63 -13.63
C THR A 67 7.01 -0.61 -14.06
N PHE A 68 6.42 0.58 -14.17
CA PHE A 68 5.12 0.73 -14.81
C PHE A 68 5.31 0.68 -16.31
N TYR A 69 4.64 -0.26 -16.99
CA TYR A 69 4.92 -0.57 -18.38
C TYR A 69 3.64 -0.74 -19.19
N SER A 70 3.75 -0.45 -20.48
CA SER A 70 2.70 -0.60 -21.48
C SER A 70 3.28 -1.37 -22.66
N SER A 71 2.56 -2.38 -23.14
CA SER A 71 2.96 -3.14 -24.32
C SER A 71 1.77 -3.57 -25.15
N PRO A 72 1.92 -3.64 -26.48
CA PRO A 72 0.95 -4.33 -27.31
C PRO A 72 0.92 -5.82 -26.95
N GLU A 73 -0.25 -6.43 -27.03
CA GLU A 73 -0.43 -7.85 -26.71
C GLU A 73 0.20 -8.76 -27.78
N TYR A 74 0.27 -8.29 -29.03
CA TYR A 74 0.90 -8.98 -30.16
C TYR A 74 1.90 -8.07 -30.87
N ASN A 75 2.83 -8.66 -31.63
CA ASN A 75 3.92 -7.94 -32.31
C ASN A 75 3.46 -7.17 -33.56
N ASP A 76 2.26 -7.44 -34.07
CA ASP A 76 1.60 -6.63 -35.10
C ASP A 76 0.84 -5.48 -34.45
N GLU A 77 0.34 -4.51 -35.23
CA GLU A 77 -0.47 -3.38 -34.77
C GLU A 77 -1.77 -3.83 -34.06
N SER A 78 -1.65 -4.46 -32.91
CA SER A 78 -2.77 -4.94 -32.13
C SER A 78 -3.54 -3.72 -31.66
N SER A 79 -4.84 -3.74 -31.88
CA SER A 79 -5.75 -2.81 -31.24
C SER A 79 -5.69 -2.95 -29.71
N THR A 80 -5.14 -4.04 -29.17
CA THR A 80 -5.07 -4.27 -27.73
C THR A 80 -3.70 -3.98 -27.11
N TYR A 81 -3.72 -3.34 -25.94
CA TYR A 81 -2.55 -3.03 -25.13
C TYR A 81 -2.75 -3.52 -23.70
N ASP A 82 -1.69 -4.07 -23.12
CA ASP A 82 -1.65 -4.42 -21.71
C ASP A 82 -0.87 -3.36 -20.94
N LEU A 83 -1.44 -2.93 -19.82
CA LEU A 83 -0.75 -2.19 -18.78
C LEU A 83 -0.31 -3.18 -17.70
N ALA A 84 0.93 -3.05 -17.23
CA ALA A 84 1.51 -3.98 -16.28
C ALA A 84 2.53 -3.33 -15.33
N PHE A 85 2.72 -3.97 -14.17
CA PHE A 85 3.88 -3.78 -13.32
C PHE A 85 4.90 -4.89 -13.57
N ASN A 86 6.00 -4.55 -14.22
CA ASN A 86 7.14 -5.45 -14.36
C ASN A 86 8.00 -5.35 -13.10
N TYR A 87 8.36 -6.48 -12.50
CA TYR A 87 9.13 -6.49 -11.26
C TYR A 87 10.30 -7.46 -11.32
N LYS A 88 11.36 -7.13 -10.58
CA LYS A 88 12.49 -8.03 -10.32
C LYS A 88 12.77 -8.08 -8.83
N VAL A 89 13.13 -9.24 -8.31
CA VAL A 89 13.52 -9.42 -6.90
C VAL A 89 15.02 -9.17 -6.73
N VAL A 90 15.44 -8.66 -5.56
CA VAL A 90 16.85 -8.31 -5.24
C VAL A 90 17.82 -9.45 -5.45
N ASP A 91 17.44 -10.68 -5.09
CA ASP A 91 18.25 -11.88 -5.24
C ASP A 91 18.33 -12.39 -6.70
N GLY A 92 17.62 -11.74 -7.63
CA GLY A 92 17.55 -12.13 -9.03
C GLY A 92 16.81 -13.45 -9.28
N SER A 93 16.22 -14.05 -8.25
CA SER A 93 15.54 -15.35 -8.34
C SER A 93 14.28 -15.31 -9.19
N THR A 94 13.61 -14.17 -9.21
CA THR A 94 12.28 -14.00 -9.81
C THR A 94 12.18 -12.66 -10.52
N SER A 95 11.69 -12.69 -11.75
CA SER A 95 11.17 -11.53 -12.47
C SER A 95 9.83 -11.89 -13.07
N GLY A 96 8.88 -10.97 -13.03
CA GLY A 96 7.54 -11.21 -13.55
C GLY A 96 6.89 -9.94 -14.05
N SER A 97 5.69 -10.12 -14.58
CA SER A 97 4.82 -9.04 -15.03
C SER A 97 3.43 -9.27 -14.45
N ALA A 98 2.96 -8.31 -13.65
CA ALA A 98 1.60 -8.30 -13.15
C ALA A 98 0.77 -7.40 -14.08
N LYS A 99 -0.04 -8.01 -14.95
CA LYS A 99 -0.98 -7.26 -15.81
C LYS A 99 -2.08 -6.66 -14.95
N ILE A 100 -2.36 -5.37 -15.13
CA ILE A 100 -3.31 -4.61 -14.32
C ILE A 100 -4.52 -4.10 -15.13
N ALA A 101 -4.37 -3.94 -16.45
CA ALA A 101 -5.46 -3.60 -17.33
C ALA A 101 -5.16 -4.08 -18.76
N ARG A 102 -6.21 -4.40 -19.51
CA ARG A 102 -6.17 -4.69 -20.94
C ARG A 102 -7.09 -3.71 -21.66
N LEU A 103 -6.53 -2.94 -22.57
CA LEU A 103 -7.20 -1.88 -23.31
C LEU A 103 -7.36 -2.27 -24.77
N LYS A 104 -8.36 -1.71 -25.45
CA LYS A 104 -8.64 -1.92 -26.88
C LYS A 104 -8.14 -0.76 -27.75
N TYR A 105 -7.19 0.00 -27.23
CA TYR A 105 -6.51 1.08 -27.91
C TYR A 105 -5.10 1.26 -27.33
N ASN A 106 -4.32 2.19 -27.90
CA ASN A 106 -2.93 2.42 -27.51
C ASN A 106 -2.82 3.02 -26.10
N ALA A 107 -2.12 2.31 -25.21
CA ALA A 107 -1.95 2.71 -23.81
C ALA A 107 -0.55 3.28 -23.51
N ASN A 108 0.16 3.79 -24.51
CA ASN A 108 1.49 4.41 -24.29
C ASN A 108 1.37 5.77 -23.60
N GLN A 109 0.24 6.45 -23.77
CA GLN A 109 -0.08 7.71 -23.09
C GLN A 109 -0.81 7.44 -21.77
N SER A 110 -0.19 6.61 -20.93
CA SER A 110 -0.68 6.30 -19.58
C SER A 110 0.26 6.84 -18.52
N PHE A 111 -0.30 7.19 -17.37
CA PHE A 111 0.47 7.48 -16.17
C PHE A 111 -0.24 6.97 -14.93
N LEU A 112 0.57 6.50 -13.99
CA LEU A 112 0.14 6.07 -12.67
C LEU A 112 0.21 7.26 -11.71
N TRP A 113 -0.84 7.52 -10.96
CA TRP A 113 -0.94 8.65 -10.04
C TRP A 113 -1.36 8.18 -8.65
N LEU A 114 -0.55 8.51 -7.64
CA LEU A 114 -0.91 8.43 -6.23
C LEU A 114 -1.74 9.66 -5.85
N GLU A 115 -3.04 9.49 -5.74
CA GLU A 115 -3.96 10.57 -5.47
C GLU A 115 -4.05 10.98 -4.00
N ILE A 116 -4.69 12.12 -3.77
CA ILE A 116 -4.85 12.72 -2.43
C ILE A 116 -5.68 11.84 -1.47
N ASP A 117 -6.54 10.99 -2.02
CA ASP A 117 -7.30 9.99 -1.25
C ASP A 117 -6.45 8.75 -0.89
N GLY A 118 -5.24 8.63 -1.45
CA GLY A 118 -4.33 7.51 -1.25
C GLY A 118 -4.51 6.36 -2.22
N ASN A 119 -5.45 6.45 -3.16
CA ASN A 119 -5.60 5.49 -4.23
C ASN A 119 -4.50 5.67 -5.29
N LEU A 120 -4.12 4.57 -5.90
CA LEU A 120 -3.18 4.55 -7.00
C LEU A 120 -3.97 4.28 -8.28
N ARG A 121 -4.12 5.28 -9.14
CA ARG A 121 -4.92 5.21 -10.37
C ARG A 121 -4.04 5.25 -11.61
N VAL A 122 -4.42 4.55 -12.66
CA VAL A 122 -3.87 4.77 -13.99
C VAL A 122 -4.85 5.58 -14.81
N TYR A 123 -4.37 6.72 -15.29
CA TYR A 123 -5.04 7.51 -16.31
C TYR A 123 -4.44 7.16 -17.66
N THR A 124 -5.29 6.89 -18.64
CA THR A 124 -4.86 6.63 -20.02
C THR A 124 -5.56 7.58 -20.96
N TYR A 125 -4.79 8.14 -21.90
CA TYR A 125 -5.29 9.01 -22.95
C TYR A 125 -5.44 8.25 -24.28
N ASP A 126 -6.63 8.25 -24.86
CA ASP A 126 -6.90 7.76 -26.22
C ASP A 126 -6.87 8.92 -27.21
N ASN A 127 -5.80 8.98 -28.01
CA ASN A 127 -5.61 10.03 -29.01
C ASN A 127 -6.51 9.89 -30.25
N LYS A 128 -7.36 8.87 -30.32
CA LYS A 128 -8.36 8.69 -31.39
C LYS A 128 -9.72 9.28 -31.04
N VAL A 129 -9.88 9.81 -29.83
CA VAL A 129 -11.15 10.37 -29.34
C VAL A 129 -10.99 11.88 -29.11
N ASP A 130 -11.93 12.67 -29.63
CA ASP A 130 -11.87 14.13 -29.58
C ASP A 130 -12.41 14.73 -28.26
N TRP A 131 -13.29 14.01 -27.55
CA TRP A 131 -13.91 14.46 -26.29
C TRP A 131 -13.82 13.37 -25.23
N ASP A 132 -13.50 13.75 -23.99
CA ASP A 132 -13.31 12.82 -22.87
C ASP A 132 -12.26 11.73 -23.16
N ALA A 133 -11.18 12.13 -23.84
CA ALA A 133 -10.11 11.27 -24.29
C ALA A 133 -9.29 10.62 -23.14
N SER A 134 -9.53 11.02 -21.89
CA SER A 134 -8.80 10.50 -20.71
C SER A 134 -9.74 9.72 -19.81
N GLU A 135 -9.39 8.48 -19.49
CA GLU A 135 -10.17 7.65 -18.58
C GLU A 135 -9.31 7.01 -17.48
N VAL A 136 -9.95 6.64 -16.37
CA VAL A 136 -9.33 5.84 -15.32
C VAL A 136 -9.42 4.38 -15.71
N THR A 137 -8.29 3.80 -16.12
CA THR A 137 -8.22 2.42 -16.63
C THR A 137 -7.89 1.39 -15.57
N PHE A 138 -7.33 1.84 -14.44
CA PHE A 138 -7.01 0.99 -13.29
C PHE A 138 -7.09 1.82 -12.01
N THR A 139 -7.59 1.21 -10.94
CA THR A 139 -7.48 1.74 -9.57
C THR A 139 -7.06 0.60 -8.66
N LEU A 140 -5.92 0.75 -7.99
CA LEU A 140 -5.47 -0.17 -6.95
C LEU A 140 -6.44 -0.08 -5.76
N PHE A 141 -6.83 -1.24 -5.21
CA PHE A 141 -7.80 -1.38 -4.12
C PHE A 141 -9.27 -1.11 -4.45
N ALA A 142 -9.65 -0.94 -5.73
CA ALA A 142 -11.06 -0.72 -6.09
C ALA A 142 -11.91 -2.00 -5.98
N MET A 143 -13.17 -1.84 -5.55
CA MET A 143 -14.15 -2.93 -5.44
C MET A 143 -14.33 -3.73 -6.74
N ASP A 144 -14.33 -3.04 -7.89
CA ASP A 144 -14.71 -3.62 -9.19
C ASP A 144 -13.53 -3.79 -10.15
N SER A 145 -12.29 -3.87 -9.66
CA SER A 145 -11.13 -4.01 -10.56
C SER A 145 -11.21 -5.33 -11.33
N PRO A 146 -11.38 -5.32 -12.67
CA PRO A 146 -11.61 -6.54 -13.47
C PRO A 146 -10.38 -7.46 -13.54
N HIS A 147 -9.23 -6.98 -13.06
CA HIS A 147 -7.97 -7.73 -12.98
C HIS A 147 -7.48 -7.82 -11.53
N ALA A 148 -8.40 -7.72 -10.56
CA ALA A 148 -8.15 -7.69 -9.12
C ALA A 148 -6.96 -8.57 -8.72
N ILE A 149 -5.82 -7.91 -8.47
CA ILE A 149 -4.98 -8.31 -7.35
C ILE A 149 -5.95 -8.30 -6.16
N TRP A 150 -5.96 -9.35 -5.33
CA TRP A 150 -6.97 -9.74 -4.34
C TRP A 150 -7.18 -8.72 -3.19
N ASP A 151 -7.26 -7.44 -3.52
CA ASP A 151 -7.09 -6.25 -2.72
C ASP A 151 -8.40 -5.47 -2.72
N THR A 152 -9.11 -5.56 -1.60
CA THR A 152 -10.28 -4.73 -1.29
C THR A 152 -9.84 -3.34 -0.80
N GLU A 153 -10.75 -2.37 -0.81
CA GLU A 153 -10.54 -1.02 -0.24
C GLU A 153 -10.14 -1.08 1.25
N CYS A 154 -10.48 -2.18 1.94
CA CYS A 154 -10.07 -2.39 3.32
C CYS A 154 -8.55 -2.60 3.52
N HIS A 155 -7.79 -2.83 2.45
CA HIS A 155 -6.33 -2.92 2.51
C HIS A 155 -5.65 -1.56 2.40
N LEU A 156 -6.38 -0.50 2.05
CA LEU A 156 -5.88 0.87 2.14
C LEU A 156 -5.71 1.25 3.62
N PRO A 157 -4.51 1.61 4.08
CA PRO A 157 -4.28 1.93 5.48
C PRO A 157 -5.22 3.03 6.00
N GLN A 158 -5.64 3.99 5.18
CA GLN A 158 -6.47 5.11 5.62
C GLN A 158 -7.96 5.00 5.28
N ARG A 159 -8.44 3.84 4.78
CA ARG A 159 -9.86 3.68 4.38
C ARG A 159 -10.84 4.03 5.50
N CYS A 160 -10.58 3.56 6.72
CA CYS A 160 -11.42 3.80 7.89
C CYS A 160 -10.75 4.69 8.93
N GLY A 161 -9.90 5.62 8.48
CA GLY A 161 -9.17 6.56 9.33
C GLY A 161 -7.90 5.96 9.95
N ASP A 162 -7.47 6.52 11.09
CA ASP A 162 -6.26 6.08 11.78
C ASP A 162 -6.48 4.85 12.67
N PHE A 163 -7.74 4.50 12.93
CA PHE A 163 -8.13 3.29 13.64
C PHE A 163 -9.59 2.98 13.31
N GLY A 164 -9.86 1.86 12.63
CA GLY A 164 -11.23 1.47 12.28
C GLY A 164 -11.29 0.08 11.67
N LEU A 165 -12.37 -0.66 11.92
CA LEU A 165 -12.58 -1.99 11.34
C LEU A 165 -13.31 -1.87 10.00
N CYS A 166 -12.72 -2.46 8.98
CA CYS A 166 -13.24 -2.50 7.62
C CYS A 166 -13.65 -3.93 7.24
N ALA A 167 -14.85 -4.08 6.70
CA ALA A 167 -15.37 -5.32 6.13
C ALA A 167 -16.18 -4.97 4.88
N ASP A 168 -16.10 -5.79 3.83
CA ASP A 168 -16.86 -5.58 2.59
C ASP A 168 -16.69 -4.17 1.98
N ASN A 169 -15.48 -3.61 2.08
CA ASN A 169 -15.12 -2.24 1.66
C ASN A 169 -15.81 -1.12 2.45
N GLN A 170 -16.48 -1.45 3.55
CA GLN A 170 -17.19 -0.52 4.41
C GLN A 170 -16.53 -0.42 5.78
N CYS A 171 -16.56 0.79 6.34
CA CYS A 171 -16.13 1.01 7.72
C CYS A 171 -17.25 0.62 8.66
N VAL A 172 -17.17 -0.60 9.19
CA VAL A 172 -18.28 -1.24 9.91
C VAL A 172 -18.25 -0.96 11.41
N ALA A 173 -17.07 -0.74 12.00
CA ALA A 173 -16.97 -0.52 13.43
C ALA A 173 -15.74 0.27 13.88
N CYS A 174 -15.85 0.81 15.09
CA CYS A 174 -14.77 1.36 15.88
C CYS A 174 -14.43 0.42 17.04
N PRO A 175 -13.24 -0.19 17.07
CA PRO A 175 -12.89 -1.11 18.16
C PRO A 175 -12.64 -0.38 19.48
N THR A 176 -13.10 -0.96 20.59
CA THR A 176 -12.90 -0.45 21.95
C THR A 176 -12.63 -1.60 22.93
N PRO A 177 -12.12 -1.31 24.14
CA PRO A 177 -11.98 -2.32 25.19
C PRO A 177 -13.30 -3.02 25.57
N ASN A 178 -14.44 -2.36 25.36
CA ASN A 178 -15.77 -2.87 25.67
C ASN A 178 -16.46 -3.52 24.44
N GLY A 179 -15.73 -3.74 23.35
CA GLY A 179 -16.26 -4.30 22.11
C GLY A 179 -16.30 -3.31 20.96
N LEU A 180 -17.11 -3.60 19.95
CA LEU A 180 -17.20 -2.83 18.71
C LEU A 180 -18.34 -1.80 18.80
N LEU A 181 -18.02 -0.53 18.60
CA LEU A 181 -19.00 0.54 18.42
C LEU A 181 -19.24 0.82 16.94
N GLY A 182 -20.33 1.50 16.60
CA GLY A 182 -20.55 1.99 15.23
C GLY A 182 -19.41 2.91 14.78
N TRP A 183 -19.00 2.78 13.52
CA TRP A 183 -17.93 3.61 12.96
C TRP A 183 -18.38 5.07 12.79
N THR A 184 -17.46 6.00 13.02
CA THR A 184 -17.61 7.43 12.72
C THR A 184 -16.26 7.99 12.25
N GLU A 185 -16.24 9.17 11.62
CA GLU A 185 -14.99 9.85 11.24
C GLU A 185 -14.07 10.16 12.42
N LYS A 186 -14.62 10.19 13.64
CA LYS A 186 -13.88 10.39 14.89
C LYS A 186 -13.32 9.09 15.46
N CYS A 187 -13.52 7.96 14.77
CA CYS A 187 -12.98 6.68 15.18
C CYS A 187 -11.46 6.75 15.12
N ASN A 188 -10.89 6.89 16.30
CA ASN A 188 -9.47 7.01 16.53
C ASN A 188 -9.16 6.24 17.81
N LEU A 189 -7.91 5.81 17.93
CA LEU A 189 -7.40 5.41 19.23
C LEU A 189 -7.64 6.57 20.20
N LEU A 190 -8.23 6.28 21.36
CA LEU A 190 -8.26 7.23 22.47
C LEU A 190 -6.81 7.72 22.67
N PRO A 191 -6.59 9.04 22.89
CA PRO A 191 -5.25 9.61 22.92
C PRO A 191 -4.47 8.96 24.04
N VAL A 192 -3.65 7.98 23.70
CA VAL A 192 -2.85 7.30 24.70
C VAL A 192 -1.57 8.05 24.85
N THR A 193 -1.50 8.84 25.91
CA THR A 193 -0.26 9.47 26.36
C THR A 193 0.81 8.39 26.50
N THR A 194 1.96 8.69 25.90
CA THR A 194 3.15 7.84 25.76
C THR A 194 3.27 6.76 26.83
N PHE A 195 3.08 5.49 26.45
CA PHE A 195 3.10 4.34 27.38
C PHE A 195 4.49 3.98 27.95
N CYS A 196 5.50 4.83 27.77
CA CYS A 196 6.80 4.63 28.41
C CYS A 196 6.65 4.78 29.93
N GLY A 197 6.85 3.69 30.68
CA GLY A 197 6.87 3.70 32.15
C GLY A 197 5.55 3.34 32.83
N ALA A 198 4.49 3.02 32.06
CA ALA A 198 3.26 2.47 32.64
C ALA A 198 3.50 1.02 33.08
N SER A 199 3.42 0.75 34.38
CA SER A 199 3.55 -0.60 34.96
C SER A 199 2.37 -1.53 34.61
N ASN A 200 1.26 -0.97 34.11
CA ASN A 200 0.02 -1.71 33.81
C ASN A 200 -0.43 -1.54 32.34
N VAL A 201 0.40 -1.95 31.39
CA VAL A 201 0.00 -2.01 29.97
C VAL A 201 -1.03 -3.11 29.78
N LYS A 202 -2.24 -2.75 29.34
CA LYS A 202 -3.31 -3.71 29.03
C LYS A 202 -3.52 -3.82 27.53
N TYR A 203 -4.08 -4.96 27.12
CA TYR A 203 -4.44 -5.24 25.74
C TYR A 203 -5.87 -5.78 25.70
N TYR A 204 -6.69 -5.27 24.78
CA TYR A 204 -7.93 -5.94 24.41
C TYR A 204 -7.73 -6.63 23.06
N MET A 205 -8.43 -7.74 22.88
CA MET A 205 -8.28 -8.62 21.74
C MET A 205 -9.40 -8.37 20.73
N LEU A 206 -9.03 -8.42 19.46
CA LEU A 206 -9.91 -8.45 18.31
C LEU A 206 -9.69 -9.80 17.60
N GLU A 207 -10.78 -10.54 17.39
CA GLU A 207 -10.75 -11.83 16.71
C GLU A 207 -11.12 -11.68 15.23
N GLY A 208 -10.50 -12.50 14.38
CA GLY A 208 -10.75 -12.49 12.95
C GLY A 208 -10.40 -11.14 12.33
N VAL A 209 -9.21 -10.62 12.62
CA VAL A 209 -8.74 -9.36 12.06
C VAL A 209 -7.31 -9.42 11.56
N ASP A 210 -7.07 -8.67 10.49
CA ASP A 210 -5.78 -8.50 9.85
C ASP A 210 -5.33 -7.04 9.88
N HIS A 211 -4.02 -6.85 9.95
CA HIS A 211 -3.39 -5.56 9.74
C HIS A 211 -2.92 -5.46 8.29
N PHE A 212 -2.91 -4.27 7.69
CA PHE A 212 -2.45 -4.10 6.31
C PHE A 212 -1.03 -4.68 6.09
N MET A 213 -0.17 -4.70 7.11
CA MET A 213 1.17 -5.27 7.01
C MET A 213 1.20 -6.80 6.87
N SER A 214 0.18 -7.53 7.36
CA SER A 214 0.20 -9.01 7.29
C SER A 214 0.12 -9.51 5.84
N LYS A 215 -0.43 -8.70 4.94
CA LYS A 215 -0.48 -8.99 3.50
C LYS A 215 0.85 -8.81 2.79
N TYR A 216 1.60 -7.78 3.15
CA TYR A 216 2.81 -7.37 2.41
C TYR A 216 4.11 -7.80 3.08
N ALA A 217 4.06 -8.13 4.38
CA ALA A 217 5.21 -8.56 5.15
C ALA A 217 4.95 -9.93 5.77
N LYS A 218 5.95 -10.82 5.69
CA LYS A 218 5.88 -12.18 6.27
C LYS A 218 5.63 -12.21 7.78
N GLY A 219 5.97 -11.13 8.49
CA GLY A 219 5.94 -11.07 9.94
C GLY A 219 7.13 -11.77 10.60
N ASP A 220 7.44 -11.35 11.81
CA ASP A 220 8.50 -11.95 12.60
C ASP A 220 8.05 -13.33 13.12
N GLY A 221 8.97 -14.28 13.18
CA GLY A 221 8.71 -15.62 13.70
C GLY A 221 9.28 -16.76 12.84
N PRO A 222 8.87 -18.02 13.10
CA PRO A 222 7.84 -18.41 14.06
C PRO A 222 8.21 -18.05 15.51
N MET A 223 7.26 -17.60 16.33
CA MET A 223 7.46 -17.29 17.75
C MET A 223 6.17 -17.44 18.56
N GLU A 224 6.27 -17.64 19.87
CA GLU A 224 5.10 -17.71 20.74
C GLU A 224 4.40 -16.36 20.91
N LEU A 225 3.07 -16.39 21.12
CA LEU A 225 2.24 -15.21 21.36
C LEU A 225 2.76 -14.33 22.51
N GLY A 226 3.23 -14.95 23.59
CA GLY A 226 3.80 -14.25 24.75
C GLY A 226 5.07 -13.44 24.41
N MET A 227 5.89 -13.94 23.48
CA MET A 227 7.07 -13.22 23.00
C MET A 227 6.67 -12.01 22.15
N CYS A 228 5.67 -12.16 21.28
CA CYS A 228 5.13 -11.06 20.47
C CYS A 228 4.57 -9.94 21.37
N LYS A 229 3.76 -10.31 22.37
CA LYS A 229 3.28 -9.40 23.42
C LYS A 229 4.44 -8.69 24.12
N GLY A 230 5.44 -9.45 24.58
CA GLY A 230 6.60 -8.92 25.28
C GLY A 230 7.40 -7.89 24.46
N ARG A 231 7.52 -8.09 23.13
CA ARG A 231 8.17 -7.12 22.23
C ARG A 231 7.39 -5.81 22.15
N CYS A 232 6.07 -5.89 21.94
CA CYS A 232 5.24 -4.68 21.92
C CYS A 232 5.24 -3.96 23.26
N THR A 233 5.14 -4.67 24.39
CA THR A 233 5.11 -4.07 25.72
C THR A 233 6.39 -3.29 26.03
N LYS A 234 7.55 -3.81 25.61
CA LYS A 234 8.87 -3.16 25.81
C LYS A 234 9.10 -1.97 24.87
N ASP A 235 8.41 -1.91 23.74
CA ASP A 235 8.54 -0.84 22.76
C ASP A 235 7.53 0.28 23.04
N CYS A 236 8.03 1.46 23.39
CA CYS A 236 7.19 2.61 23.70
C CYS A 236 6.41 3.15 22.49
N LYS A 237 6.84 2.86 21.27
CA LYS A 237 6.14 3.29 20.05
C LYS A 237 5.05 2.29 19.64
N CYS A 238 5.00 1.11 20.25
CA CYS A 238 4.01 0.10 19.90
C CYS A 238 2.60 0.50 20.37
N LEU A 239 1.67 0.55 19.41
CA LEU A 239 0.25 0.80 19.65
C LEU A 239 -0.57 -0.51 19.74
N GLY A 240 -0.04 -1.60 19.21
CA GLY A 240 -0.65 -2.92 19.24
C GLY A 240 0.18 -3.94 18.47
N TYR A 241 -0.24 -5.20 18.49
CA TYR A 241 0.39 -6.26 17.71
C TYR A 241 -0.65 -7.19 17.11
N PHE A 242 -0.33 -7.77 15.96
CA PHE A 242 -1.16 -8.75 15.26
C PHE A 242 -0.43 -10.08 15.23
N TYR A 243 -1.20 -11.16 15.38
CA TYR A 243 -0.65 -12.50 15.49
C TYR A 243 -1.51 -13.50 14.74
N HIS A 244 -0.89 -14.28 13.86
CA HIS A 244 -1.53 -15.40 13.17
C HIS A 244 -1.15 -16.69 13.88
N MET A 245 -2.13 -17.35 14.50
CA MET A 245 -1.87 -18.55 15.31
C MET A 245 -1.29 -19.70 14.47
N GLU A 246 -1.86 -19.92 13.29
CA GLU A 246 -1.51 -21.04 12.41
C GLU A 246 -0.05 -21.03 11.96
N THR A 247 0.47 -19.84 11.65
CA THR A 247 1.86 -19.67 11.17
C THR A 247 2.82 -19.21 12.26
N SER A 248 2.30 -18.94 13.47
CA SER A 248 3.04 -18.37 14.60
C SER A 248 3.81 -17.10 14.23
N ARG A 249 3.18 -16.23 13.43
CA ARG A 249 3.76 -14.98 12.92
C ARG A 249 3.25 -13.76 13.69
N CYS A 250 4.14 -12.80 13.90
CA CYS A 250 3.93 -11.61 14.71
C CYS A 250 4.23 -10.33 13.90
N TRP A 251 3.35 -9.34 14.02
CA TRP A 251 3.54 -8.00 13.46
C TRP A 251 3.35 -6.95 14.55
N ILE A 252 4.37 -6.10 14.75
CA ILE A 252 4.31 -4.98 15.68
C ILE A 252 3.76 -3.76 14.93
N ALA A 253 2.65 -3.20 15.42
CA ALA A 253 1.99 -2.07 14.82
C ALA A 253 2.38 -0.76 15.53
N TYR A 254 3.14 0.07 14.81
CA TYR A 254 3.44 1.46 15.20
C TYR A 254 2.34 2.44 14.79
N GLY A 255 1.47 2.01 13.87
CA GLY A 255 0.23 2.67 13.48
C GLY A 255 -0.81 1.59 13.22
N LEU A 256 -1.99 1.70 13.84
CA LEU A 256 -3.04 0.69 13.67
C LEU A 256 -3.71 0.84 12.31
N LYS A 257 -4.07 2.06 11.93
CA LYS A 257 -4.67 2.36 10.63
C LYS A 257 -5.95 1.53 10.46
N THR A 258 -6.39 1.34 9.23
CA THR A 258 -7.52 0.46 8.91
C THR A 258 -7.16 -0.97 9.25
N ILE A 259 -8.03 -1.63 10.01
CA ILE A 259 -7.97 -3.04 10.36
C ILE A 259 -8.97 -3.76 9.46
N THR A 260 -8.54 -4.84 8.81
CA THR A 260 -9.37 -5.60 7.89
C THR A 260 -10.02 -6.77 8.62
N ARG A 261 -11.32 -7.03 8.38
CA ARG A 261 -11.95 -8.27 8.84
C ARG A 261 -11.34 -9.46 8.09
N SER A 262 -10.96 -10.48 8.84
CA SER A 262 -10.47 -11.75 8.33
C SER A 262 -11.54 -12.83 8.49
N GLU A 263 -11.66 -13.73 7.52
CA GLU A 263 -12.47 -14.93 7.64
C GLU A 263 -11.85 -15.94 8.63
N ASN A 264 -10.54 -15.83 8.86
CA ASN A 264 -9.82 -16.68 9.78
C ASN A 264 -9.91 -16.12 11.21
N SER A 265 -10.73 -16.74 12.05
CA SER A 265 -10.88 -16.35 13.46
C SER A 265 -9.58 -16.46 14.27
N THR A 266 -8.59 -17.21 13.79
CA THR A 266 -7.28 -17.37 14.44
C THR A 266 -6.30 -16.23 14.14
N HIS A 267 -6.69 -15.27 13.30
CA HIS A 267 -5.97 -14.01 13.10
C HIS A 267 -6.41 -13.02 14.17
N LEU A 268 -5.47 -12.69 15.07
CA LEU A 268 -5.75 -11.93 16.28
C LEU A 268 -5.08 -10.56 16.24
N GLY A 269 -5.81 -9.53 16.61
CA GLY A 269 -5.30 -8.18 16.85
C GLY A 269 -5.34 -7.84 18.34
N PHE A 270 -4.22 -7.41 18.91
CA PHE A 270 -4.12 -7.00 20.31
C PHE A 270 -3.80 -5.52 20.39
N ILE A 271 -4.79 -4.74 20.83
CA ILE A 271 -4.70 -3.29 20.85
C ILE A 271 -4.38 -2.81 22.26
N ARG A 272 -3.34 -1.98 22.36
CA ARG A 272 -2.85 -1.47 23.63
C ARG A 272 -3.80 -0.41 24.20
N TYR A 273 -4.07 -0.47 25.49
CA TYR A 273 -4.87 0.54 26.22
C TYR A 273 -4.43 0.65 27.69
N ILE A 274 -4.94 1.67 28.39
CA ILE A 274 -4.73 1.93 29.83
C ILE A 274 -6.04 1.70 30.57
#